data_AF-A0A7C2P5N2-F1
#
_entry.id   AF-A0A7C2P5N2-F1
#
_cell.length_a   1.000
_cell.length_b   1.000
_cell.length_c   1.000
_cell.angle_alpha   90.00
_cell.angle_beta   90.00
_cell.angle_gamma   90.00
#
_symmetry.space_group_name_H-M   'P 1'
#
loop_
_entity.id
_entity.type
_entity.pdbx_description
1 polymer ?
#
loop_
_entity_poly.entity_id
_entity_poly.type
_entity_poly.pdbx_seq_one_letter_code
_entity_poly.pdbx_strand_id
1 'polypeptide(L)' 'MGLTILSAVVLHQKGSHAESFKCLKCHKGKDSLENLVSSKGIKTADDLRRLVRQGPKAGLHQTSTDEDLELAIKYLNLK' A
#
# COMPACT_ATOMS: atom_id res chain seq x y z
N MET A 1 -6.42 6.63 42.76
CA MET A 1 -6.42 7.37 41.48
C MET A 1 -5.21 6.89 40.69
N GLY A 2 -5.43 6.24 39.55
CA GLY A 2 -4.35 5.73 38.70
C GLY A 2 -4.94 5.33 37.35
N LEU A 3 -4.89 6.29 36.42
CA LEU A 3 -5.50 6.25 35.10
C LEU A 3 -4.61 5.47 34.12
N THR A 4 -5.26 4.70 33.22
CA THR A 4 -4.87 4.39 31.82
C THR A 4 -3.60 3.52 31.66
N ILE A 5 -3.48 2.61 30.70
CA ILE A 5 -3.73 2.75 29.26
C ILE A 5 -4.14 1.36 28.70
N LEU A 6 -5.35 1.25 28.13
CA LEU A 6 -5.70 0.10 27.27
C LEU A 6 -4.90 0.24 25.97
N SER A 7 -3.83 -0.53 25.81
CA SER A 7 -3.18 -0.69 24.50
C SER A 7 -4.11 -1.48 23.59
N ALA A 8 -4.93 -0.77 22.82
CA ALA A 8 -5.72 -1.33 21.72
C ALA A 8 -4.75 -1.78 20.62
N VAL A 9 -4.34 -3.05 20.66
CA VAL A 9 -3.71 -3.71 19.52
C VAL A 9 -4.77 -3.86 18.45
N VAL A 10 -4.79 -2.92 17.51
CA VAL A 10 -5.60 -3.03 16.28
C VAL A 10 -4.98 -4.15 15.45
N LEU A 11 -5.50 -5.36 15.62
CA LEU A 11 -5.28 -6.47 14.70
C LEU A 11 -5.89 -6.07 13.35
N HIS A 12 -5.04 -5.58 12.44
CA HIS A 12 -5.37 -5.46 11.02
C HIS A 12 -5.60 -6.89 10.49
N GLN A 13 -6.85 -7.33 10.49
CA GLN A 13 -7.27 -8.51 9.74
C GLN A 13 -7.28 -8.15 8.25
N LYS A 14 -6.15 -8.35 7.58
CA LYS A 14 -6.11 -8.25 6.12
C LYS A 14 -6.45 -9.60 5.53
N GLY A 15 -7.68 -9.66 5.00
CA GLY A 15 -8.22 -10.82 4.31
C GLY A 15 -7.26 -11.32 3.26
N SER A 16 -7.05 -12.64 3.27
CA SER A 16 -6.30 -13.38 2.27
C SER A 16 -7.01 -13.30 0.92
N HIS A 17 -6.81 -12.22 0.16
CA HIS A 17 -7.12 -12.21 -1.26
C HIS A 17 -5.83 -12.56 -2.02
N ALA A 18 -5.72 -13.84 -2.36
CA ALA A 18 -4.66 -14.40 -3.19
C ALA A 18 -4.84 -13.96 -4.66
N GLU A 19 -4.81 -12.65 -4.91
CA GLU A 19 -4.72 -12.08 -6.25
C GLU A 19 -3.33 -11.51 -6.43
N SER A 20 -2.44 -12.30 -7.02
CA SER A 20 -1.06 -11.89 -7.30
C SER A 20 -1.00 -10.96 -8.51
N PHE A 21 -1.35 -9.69 -8.33
CA PHE A 21 -1.15 -8.67 -9.37
C PHE A 21 0.32 -8.21 -9.41
N LYS A 22 0.70 -7.49 -10.47
CA LYS A 22 2.11 -7.25 -10.84
C LYS A 22 2.93 -6.62 -9.70
N CYS A 23 2.35 -5.71 -8.92
CA CYS A 23 3.06 -5.05 -7.83
C CYS A 23 3.49 -6.02 -6.71
N LEU A 24 2.68 -7.04 -6.41
CA LEU A 24 2.99 -8.04 -5.37
C LEU A 24 4.13 -9.00 -5.78
N LYS A 25 4.53 -9.00 -7.05
CA LYS A 25 5.71 -9.77 -7.50
C LYS A 25 7.01 -9.16 -6.97
N CYS A 26 7.08 -7.84 -6.87
CA CYS A 26 8.27 -7.10 -6.43
C CYS A 26 8.18 -6.59 -4.99
N HIS A 27 6.98 -6.24 -4.51
CA HIS A 27 6.77 -5.65 -3.18
C HIS A 27 6.38 -6.70 -2.14
N LYS A 28 7.33 -7.09 -1.29
CA LYS A 28 7.17 -8.15 -0.28
C LYS A 28 7.90 -7.81 1.02
N GLY A 29 7.51 -8.44 2.13
CA GLY A 29 8.18 -8.29 3.42
C GLY A 29 8.25 -6.82 3.85
N LYS A 30 9.45 -6.33 4.17
CA LYS A 30 9.66 -4.93 4.57
C LYS A 30 9.27 -3.91 3.49
N ASP A 31 9.35 -4.30 2.22
CA ASP A 31 9.03 -3.49 1.05
C ASP A 31 7.62 -3.81 0.50
N SER A 32 6.75 -4.41 1.32
CA SER A 32 5.34 -4.62 0.95
C SER A 32 4.65 -3.28 0.67
N LEU A 33 3.63 -3.31 -0.20
CA LEU A 33 2.88 -2.10 -0.55
C LEU A 33 2.32 -1.40 0.68
N GLU A 34 1.83 -2.16 1.64
CA GLU A 34 1.19 -1.67 2.86
C GLU A 34 2.19 -0.92 3.75
N ASN A 35 3.41 -1.47 3.90
CA ASN A 35 4.49 -0.83 4.64
C ASN A 35 4.94 0.44 3.93
N LEU A 36 5.10 0.41 2.61
CA LEU A 36 5.54 1.57 1.84
C LEU A 36 4.50 2.69 1.86
N VAL A 37 3.22 2.36 1.71
CA VAL A 37 2.10 3.31 1.78
C VAL A 37 2.03 3.94 3.16
N SER A 38 2.13 3.14 4.22
CA SER A 38 2.14 3.61 5.60
C SER A 38 3.37 4.49 5.90
N SER A 39 4.56 4.04 5.50
CA SER A 39 5.83 4.76 5.71
C SER A 39 5.90 6.07 4.94
N LYS A 40 5.30 6.14 3.75
CA LYS A 40 5.27 7.36 2.92
C LYS A 40 4.05 8.23 3.19
N GLY A 41 3.14 7.81 4.06
CA GLY A 41 1.93 8.56 4.39
C GLY A 41 0.97 8.73 3.21
N ILE A 42 0.90 7.75 2.31
CA ILE A 42 -0.01 7.76 1.15
C ILE A 42 -1.42 7.48 1.66
N LYS A 43 -2.36 8.40 1.39
CA LYS A 43 -3.74 8.33 1.92
C LYS A 43 -4.81 8.18 0.84
N THR A 44 -4.47 8.54 -0.40
CA THR A 44 -5.42 8.61 -1.51
C THR A 44 -4.92 7.81 -2.71
N ALA A 45 -5.85 7.42 -3.58
CA ALA A 45 -5.52 6.80 -4.86
C ALA A 45 -4.64 7.72 -5.73
N ASP A 46 -4.91 9.02 -5.71
CA ASP A 46 -4.13 10.02 -6.45
C ASP A 46 -2.68 10.11 -5.97
N ASP A 47 -2.46 10.10 -4.65
CA ASP A 47 -1.11 10.10 -4.08
C ASP A 47 -0.31 8.87 -4.52
N LEU A 48 -0.95 7.70 -4.55
CA LEU A 48 -0.31 6.48 -5.02
C LEU A 48 0.04 6.59 -6.50
N ARG A 49 -0.91 7.03 -7.34
CA ARG A 49 -0.72 7.21 -8.78
C ARG A 49 0.42 8.18 -9.07
N ARG A 50 0.42 9.34 -8.42
CA ARG A 50 1.46 10.34 -8.53
C ARG A 50 2.82 9.78 -8.13
N LEU A 51 2.91 9.07 -7.01
CA LEU A 51 4.19 8.50 -6.56
C LEU A 51 4.71 7.41 -7.52
N VAL A 52 3.84 6.53 -8.01
CA VAL A 52 4.22 5.45 -8.93
C VAL A 52 4.69 6.02 -10.27
N ARG A 53 4.03 7.05 -10.79
CA ARG A 53 4.30 7.63 -12.12
C ARG A 53 5.36 8.73 -12.13
N GLN A 54 5.50 9.48 -11.05
CA GLN A 54 6.35 10.69 -10.98
C GLN A 54 7.33 10.68 -9.81
N GLY A 55 7.27 9.65 -8.95
CA GLY A 55 8.19 9.53 -7.82
C GLY A 55 9.62 9.20 -8.26
N PRO A 56 10.58 9.22 -7.31
CA PRO A 56 12.01 9.00 -7.60
C PRO A 56 12.32 7.60 -8.18
N LYS A 57 11.40 6.65 -8.02
CA LYS A 57 11.51 5.29 -8.56
C LYS A 57 10.54 5.02 -9.73
N ALA A 58 9.92 6.05 -10.30
CA ALA A 58 8.94 5.89 -11.38
C ALA A 58 9.50 5.15 -12.60
N GLY A 59 10.80 5.30 -12.88
CA GLY A 59 11.49 4.55 -13.94
C GLY A 59 11.36 3.02 -13.81
N LEU A 60 11.17 2.49 -12.59
CA LEU A 60 10.97 1.06 -12.36
C LEU A 60 9.53 0.59 -12.64
N HIS A 61 8.58 1.52 -12.73
CA HIS A 61 7.15 1.25 -12.91
C HIS A 61 6.64 1.61 -14.31
N GLN A 62 7.54 1.83 -15.29
CA GLN A 62 7.16 2.20 -16.66
C GLN A 62 6.22 1.20 -17.33
N THR A 63 6.31 -0.09 -16.96
CA THR A 63 5.48 -1.16 -17.53
C THR A 63 4.24 -1.47 -16.71
N SER A 64 3.99 -0.76 -15.61
CA SER A 64 2.75 -0.91 -14.84
C SER A 64 1.62 -0.22 -15.59
N THR A 65 0.55 -0.96 -15.89
CA THR A 65 -0.64 -0.35 -16.52
C THR A 65 -1.50 0.36 -15.49
N ASP A 66 -2.50 1.11 -15.95
CA ASP A 66 -3.47 1.71 -15.03
C ASP A 66 -4.31 0.64 -14.33
N GLU A 67 -4.55 -0.52 -14.96
CA GLU A 67 -5.23 -1.65 -14.30
C GLU A 67 -4.41 -2.22 -13.15
N ASP A 68 -3.08 -2.35 -13.31
CA ASP A 68 -2.19 -2.77 -12.21
C ASP A 68 -2.27 -1.80 -11.02
N LEU A 69 -2.38 -0.50 -11.29
CA LEU A 69 -2.53 0.55 -10.28
C LEU A 69 -3.90 0.48 -9.58
N GLU A 70 -4.98 0.23 -10.33
CA GLU A 70 -6.32 0.07 -9.75
C GLU A 70 -6.41 -1.13 -8.82
N LEU A 71 -5.78 -2.25 -9.20
CA LEU A 71 -5.67 -3.42 -8.32
C LEU A 71 -4.88 -3.07 -7.05
N ALA A 72 -3.81 -2.27 -7.17
CA ALA A 72 -3.06 -1.79 -6.00
C ALA A 72 -3.90 -0.90 -5.09
N ILE A 73 -4.65 0.05 -5.67
CA ILE A 73 -5.54 0.97 -4.94
C ILE A 73 -6.61 0.19 -4.18
N LYS A 74 -7.27 -0.76 -4.85
CA LYS A 74 -8.27 -1.64 -4.25
C LYS A 74 -7.66 -2.49 -3.13
N TYR A 75 -6.49 -3.08 -3.37
CA TYR A 75 -5.76 -3.89 -2.38
C TYR A 75 -5.39 -3.09 -1.12
N LEU A 76 -4.99 -1.83 -1.31
CA LEU A 76 -4.61 -0.91 -0.23
C LEU A 76 -5.81 -0.22 0.43
N ASN A 77 -7.01 -0.38 -0.12
CA ASN A 77 -8.24 0.28 0.31
C ASN A 77 -8.09 1.81 0.40
N LEU A 78 -7.45 2.39 -0.61
CA LEU A 78 -7.29 3.85 -0.72
C LEU A 78 -8.56 4.49 -1.29
N LYS A 79 -8.87 5.69 -0.79
CA LYS A 79 -10.01 6.50 -1.24
C LYS A 79 -9.70 7.32 -2.48
#